data_AF-A0A7C7TLB6-F1
#
_entry.id   AF-A0A7C7TLB6-F1
#
_cell.length_a   1.000
_cell.length_b   1.000
_cell.length_c   1.000
_cell.angle_alpha   90.00
_cell.angle_beta   90.00
_cell.angle_gamma   90.00
#
_symmetry.space_group_name_H-M   'P 1'
#
loop_
_entity.id
_entity.type
_entity.pdbx_description
1 polymer ?
#
loop_
_entity_poly.entity_id
_entity_poly.type
_entity_poly.pdbx_seq_one_letter_code
_entity_poly.pdbx_strand_id
1 'polypeptide(L)'
;MNMSRLFLMALLIVALGPVFTGAAQAADGKALFGFYCAQCHGTEGEGDGPNVTGDFPVDPRNFTETAEMEKISDADIRNVIIDGGPIADKSPMMPPWGKTLTDAEIEALVGYLRQLCNCTGKTG
;
A
#
# COMPACT_ATOMS: atom_id res chain seq x y z
N MET A 1 -49.25 -34.27 50.89
CA MET A 1 -48.43 -35.17 50.07
C MET A 1 -48.33 -34.61 48.67
N ASN A 2 -47.12 -34.60 48.14
CA ASN A 2 -46.78 -34.58 46.72
C ASN A 2 -46.61 -33.23 45.95
N MET A 3 -45.31 -32.88 45.86
CA MET A 3 -44.50 -32.59 44.66
C MET A 3 -44.76 -31.34 43.82
N SER A 4 -43.88 -30.36 44.04
CA SER A 4 -42.88 -29.89 43.06
C SER A 4 -43.33 -29.77 41.61
N ARG A 5 -43.56 -28.53 41.17
CA ARG A 5 -43.32 -28.09 39.79
C ARG A 5 -42.69 -26.71 39.80
N LEU A 6 -41.41 -26.67 40.19
CA LEU A 6 -40.43 -25.78 39.55
C LEU A 6 -40.56 -25.97 38.02
N PHE A 7 -40.42 -24.89 37.24
CA PHE A 7 -40.13 -24.79 35.79
C PHE A 7 -40.93 -23.56 35.29
N LEU A 8 -40.40 -22.49 34.69
CA LEU A 8 -39.10 -22.14 34.15
C LEU A 8 -39.07 -20.60 34.11
N MET A 9 -38.12 -19.97 34.80
CA MET A 9 -37.68 -18.63 34.40
C MET A 9 -37.05 -18.79 33.02
N ALA A 10 -37.73 -18.33 31.97
CA ALA A 10 -37.15 -18.21 30.64
C ALA A 10 -36.07 -17.11 30.71
N LEU A 11 -34.85 -17.53 31.00
CA LEU A 11 -33.64 -16.74 30.86
C LEU A 11 -33.50 -16.35 29.39
N LEU A 12 -33.76 -15.08 29.09
CA LEU A 12 -33.39 -14.45 27.84
C LEU A 12 -31.85 -14.27 27.86
N ILE A 13 -31.10 -15.35 27.66
CA ILE A 13 -29.67 -15.24 27.36
C ILE A 13 -29.59 -14.77 25.91
N VAL A 14 -29.55 -13.46 25.72
CA VAL A 14 -29.10 -12.87 24.46
C VAL A 14 -27.66 -13.32 24.29
N ALA A 15 -27.45 -14.23 23.36
CA ALA A 15 -26.15 -14.75 23.02
C ALA A 15 -25.23 -13.59 22.59
N LEU A 16 -24.28 -13.23 23.46
CA LEU A 16 -23.06 -12.54 23.04
C LEU A 16 -22.22 -13.53 22.23
N GLY A 17 -22.62 -13.76 20.98
CA GLY A 17 -21.71 -14.33 19.99
C GLY A 17 -20.58 -13.32 19.75
N PRO A 18 -19.35 -13.78 19.47
CA PRO A 18 -18.29 -12.88 19.05
C PRO A 18 -18.76 -12.18 17.77
N VAL A 19 -18.99 -10.88 17.88
CA VAL A 19 -19.13 -10.03 16.70
C VAL A 19 -17.76 -10.05 16.05
N PHE A 20 -17.60 -10.87 15.01
CA PHE A 20 -16.47 -10.75 14.11
C PHE A 20 -16.62 -9.40 13.41
N THR A 21 -16.10 -8.35 14.03
CA THR A 21 -15.82 -7.11 13.33
C THR A 21 -14.75 -7.46 12.32
N GLY A 22 -15.16 -7.69 11.08
CA GLY A 22 -14.25 -7.85 9.95
C GLY A 22 -13.46 -6.56 9.77
N ALA A 23 -12.38 -6.40 10.53
CA ALA A 23 -11.41 -5.36 10.28
C ALA A 23 -10.85 -5.63 8.89
N ALA A 24 -11.14 -4.74 7.94
CA ALA A 24 -10.47 -4.74 6.65
C ALA A 24 -8.96 -4.79 6.94
N GLN A 25 -8.29 -5.86 6.50
CA GLN A 25 -6.84 -5.92 6.64
C GLN A 25 -6.24 -4.76 5.85
N ALA A 26 -5.38 -3.97 6.49
CA ALA A 26 -4.66 -2.90 5.81
C ALA A 26 -3.84 -3.51 4.66
N ALA A 27 -3.80 -2.82 3.52
CA ALA A 27 -2.99 -3.24 2.38
C ALA A 27 -1.50 -3.25 2.77
N ASP A 28 -0.78 -4.29 2.35
CA ASP A 28 0.66 -4.42 2.62
C ASP A 28 1.46 -3.78 1.48
N GLY A 29 1.88 -2.54 1.70
CA GLY A 29 2.67 -1.77 0.74
C GLY A 29 3.99 -2.43 0.33
N LYS A 30 4.64 -3.15 1.25
CA LYS A 30 5.89 -3.86 0.94
C LYS A 30 5.64 -5.03 0.00
N ALA A 31 4.60 -5.82 0.26
CA ALA A 31 4.23 -6.93 -0.60
C ALA A 31 3.81 -6.44 -2.00
N LEU A 32 3.01 -5.38 -2.06
CA LEU A 32 2.61 -4.74 -3.33
C LEU A 32 3.82 -4.22 -4.10
N PHE A 33 4.74 -3.53 -3.44
CA PHE A 33 5.95 -3.02 -4.08
C PHE A 33 6.81 -4.16 -4.64
N GLY A 34 6.99 -5.23 -3.87
CA GLY A 34 7.70 -6.42 -4.33
C GLY A 34 7.08 -7.05 -5.58
N PHE A 35 5.76 -7.07 -5.68
CA PHE A 35 5.05 -7.66 -6.82
C PHE A 35 5.01 -6.74 -8.06
N TYR A 36 4.70 -5.46 -7.88
CA TYR A 36 4.43 -4.54 -8.98
C TYR A 36 5.62 -3.65 -9.37
N CYS A 37 6.51 -3.32 -8.44
CA CYS A 37 7.47 -2.22 -8.60
C CYS A 37 8.93 -2.70 -8.66
N ALA A 38 9.28 -3.72 -7.87
CA ALA A 38 10.65 -4.16 -7.66
C ALA A 38 11.35 -4.66 -8.93
N GLN A 39 10.60 -5.10 -9.94
CA GLN A 39 11.15 -5.53 -11.23
C GLN A 39 11.97 -4.43 -11.93
N CYS A 40 11.61 -3.16 -11.72
CA CYS A 40 12.35 -2.00 -12.24
C CYS A 40 13.01 -1.19 -11.12
N HIS A 41 12.34 -1.02 -9.98
CA HIS A 41 12.86 -0.21 -8.89
C HIS A 41 13.80 -0.94 -7.92
N GLY A 42 14.05 -2.23 -8.12
CA GLY A 42 14.86 -3.05 -7.21
C GLY A 42 14.09 -3.47 -5.96
N THR A 43 14.47 -4.57 -5.31
CA THR A 43 13.79 -5.04 -4.09
C THR A 43 14.01 -4.13 -2.89
N GLU A 44 15.11 -3.39 -2.89
CA GLU A 44 15.47 -2.40 -1.86
C GLU A 44 15.05 -0.97 -2.27
N GLY A 45 14.51 -0.79 -3.47
CA GLY A 45 14.04 0.50 -3.98
C GLY A 45 15.14 1.39 -4.56
N GLU A 46 16.32 0.84 -4.87
CA GLU A 46 17.49 1.61 -5.33
C GLU A 46 17.45 1.99 -6.82
N GLY A 47 16.41 1.55 -7.55
CA GLY A 47 16.28 1.83 -8.98
C GLY A 47 17.08 0.88 -9.88
N ASP A 48 17.55 -0.24 -9.33
CA ASP A 48 18.46 -1.21 -9.94
C ASP A 48 17.78 -2.55 -10.28
N GLY A 49 16.47 -2.52 -10.52
CA GLY A 49 15.68 -3.73 -10.78
C GLY A 49 16.15 -4.50 -12.02
N PRO A 50 15.88 -5.81 -12.09
CA PRO A 50 16.38 -6.68 -13.16
C PRO A 50 15.90 -6.32 -14.57
N ASN A 51 14.82 -5.54 -14.70
CA ASN A 51 14.32 -5.05 -15.99
C ASN A 51 14.98 -3.74 -16.45
N VAL A 52 15.87 -3.14 -15.65
CA VAL A 52 16.59 -1.92 -16.03
C VAL A 52 17.70 -2.28 -17.02
N THR A 53 17.62 -1.71 -18.21
CA THR A 53 18.59 -1.89 -19.29
C THR A 53 19.15 -0.54 -19.72
N GLY A 54 20.33 -0.52 -20.36
CA GLY A 54 20.97 0.73 -20.81
C GLY A 54 20.16 1.58 -21.82
N ASP A 55 19.08 1.03 -22.39
CA ASP A 55 18.20 1.73 -23.32
C ASP A 55 17.06 2.51 -22.61
N PHE A 56 17.01 2.50 -21.28
CA PHE A 56 16.03 3.31 -20.55
C PHE A 56 16.30 4.80 -20.79
N PRO A 57 15.31 5.59 -21.22
CA PRO A 57 15.51 7.03 -21.43
C PRO A 57 15.75 7.77 -20.11
N VAL A 58 15.22 7.23 -19.01
CA VAL A 58 15.38 7.71 -17.64
C VAL A 58 15.39 6.48 -16.72
N ASP A 59 16.39 6.39 -15.85
CA ASP A 59 16.47 5.29 -14.89
C ASP A 59 15.33 5.38 -13.85
N PRO A 60 14.86 4.24 -13.33
CA PRO A 60 13.93 4.24 -12.21
C PRO A 60 14.52 5.00 -11.02
N ARG A 61 13.66 5.74 -10.32
CA ARG A 61 14.09 6.51 -9.16
C ARG A 61 14.61 5.59 -8.06
N ASN A 62 15.75 5.96 -7.47
CA ASN A 62 16.18 5.48 -6.17
C ASN A 62 15.32 6.13 -5.07
N PHE A 63 14.55 5.33 -4.36
CA PHE A 63 13.66 5.74 -3.27
C PHE A 63 14.36 5.81 -1.91
N THR A 64 15.60 5.35 -1.77
CA THR A 64 16.38 5.45 -0.53
C THR A 64 17.04 6.81 -0.36
N GLU A 65 17.10 7.61 -1.44
CA GLU A 65 17.64 8.97 -1.44
C GLU A 65 16.71 9.97 -0.72
N THR A 66 16.84 10.05 0.61
CA THR A 66 16.04 10.92 1.49
C THR A 66 15.93 12.35 0.95
N ALA A 67 17.06 12.98 0.62
CA ALA A 67 17.09 14.39 0.19
C ALA A 67 16.31 14.66 -1.11
N GLU A 68 16.20 13.67 -2.00
CA GLU A 68 15.41 13.79 -3.21
C GLU A 68 13.93 13.47 -2.94
N MET A 69 13.66 12.46 -2.13
CA MET A 69 12.29 12.05 -1.79
C MET A 69 11.58 13.09 -0.92
N GLU A 70 12.29 13.86 -0.10
CA GLU A 70 11.75 14.97 0.68
C GLU A 70 11.20 16.12 -0.18
N LYS A 71 11.66 16.25 -1.44
CA LYS A 71 11.18 17.31 -2.35
C LYS A 71 9.86 16.97 -3.03
N ILE A 72 9.42 15.71 -2.93
CA ILE A 72 8.28 15.16 -3.65
C ILE A 72 7.12 15.00 -2.65
N SER A 73 5.92 15.43 -3.03
CA SER A 73 4.74 15.26 -2.18
C SER A 73 4.15 13.85 -2.32
N ASP A 74 3.37 13.41 -1.34
CA ASP A 74 2.64 12.13 -1.43
C ASP A 74 1.66 12.12 -2.61
N ALA A 75 1.05 13.28 -2.92
CA ALA A 75 0.18 13.43 -4.07
C ALA A 75 0.92 13.23 -5.40
N ASP A 76 2.15 13.72 -5.52
CA ASP A 76 2.96 13.50 -6.72
C ASP A 76 3.31 12.02 -6.89
N ILE A 77 3.71 11.34 -5.81
CA ILE A 77 3.99 9.90 -5.83
C ILE A 77 2.73 9.14 -6.25
N ARG A 78 1.59 9.45 -5.63
CA ARG A 78 0.29 8.85 -5.94
C ARG A 78 -0.08 9.01 -7.42
N ASN A 79 0.08 10.21 -7.97
CA ASN A 79 -0.25 10.50 -9.37
C ASN A 79 0.65 9.69 -10.32
N VAL A 80 1.95 9.56 -10.04
CA VAL A 80 2.86 8.74 -10.85
C VAL A 80 2.49 7.26 -10.77
N ILE A 81 2.07 6.74 -9.62
CA ILE A 81 1.59 5.35 -9.51
C ILE A 81 0.32 5.16 -10.35
N ILE A 82 -0.61 6.12 -10.33
CA ILE A 82 -1.89 6.05 -11.05
C ILE A 82 -1.69 6.13 -12.56
N ASP A 83 -0.94 7.12 -13.03
CA ASP A 83 -0.85 7.51 -14.45
C ASP A 83 0.44 7.05 -15.14
N GLY A 84 1.39 6.47 -14.40
CA GLY A 84 2.67 5.99 -14.91
C GLY A 84 3.73 7.07 -15.04
N GLY A 85 4.89 6.72 -15.58
CA GLY A 85 6.07 7.61 -15.65
C GLY A 85 5.89 8.93 -16.43
N PRO A 86 5.18 8.96 -17.57
CA PRO A 86 5.08 10.16 -18.40
C PRO A 86 4.46 11.39 -17.72
N ILE A 87 3.61 11.22 -16.69
CA ILE A 87 2.99 12.35 -15.99
C ILE A 87 4.01 13.21 -15.23
N ALA A 88 5.21 12.67 -14.96
CA ALA A 88 6.27 13.32 -14.22
C ALA A 88 7.59 13.38 -15.03
N ASP A 89 7.49 13.41 -16.37
CA ASP A 89 8.64 13.40 -17.29
C ASP A 89 9.62 12.25 -17.00
N LYS A 90 9.10 11.08 -16.59
CA LYS A 90 9.87 9.85 -16.34
C LYS A 90 9.70 8.85 -17.49
N SER A 91 10.38 7.72 -17.38
CA SER A 91 10.37 6.68 -18.40
C SER A 91 8.95 6.27 -18.79
N PRO A 92 8.61 6.24 -20.09
CA PRO A 92 7.32 5.74 -20.57
C PRO A 92 7.15 4.23 -20.32
N MET A 93 8.22 3.54 -19.90
CA MET A 93 8.16 2.14 -19.50
C MET A 93 7.59 1.91 -18.11
N MET A 94 7.42 2.96 -17.29
CA MET A 94 6.68 2.84 -16.03
C MET A 94 5.17 2.85 -16.33
N PRO A 95 4.47 1.72 -16.16
CA PRO A 95 3.06 1.62 -16.53
C PRO A 95 2.14 2.32 -15.51
N PRO A 96 0.93 2.73 -15.92
CA PRO A 96 -0.10 3.21 -15.01
C PRO A 96 -0.74 2.06 -14.22
N TRP A 97 -0.95 2.25 -12.92
CA TRP A 97 -1.56 1.23 -12.04
C TRP A 97 -2.94 1.61 -11.52
N GLY A 98 -3.48 2.79 -11.83
CA GLY A 98 -4.74 3.29 -11.28
C GLY A 98 -6.00 2.47 -11.63
N LYS A 99 -5.92 1.53 -12.58
CA LYS A 99 -7.00 0.59 -12.91
C LYS A 99 -6.79 -0.82 -12.35
N THR A 100 -5.63 -1.07 -11.75
CA THR A 100 -5.22 -2.37 -11.21
C THR A 100 -5.23 -2.35 -9.69
N LEU A 101 -4.77 -1.26 -9.09
CA LEU A 101 -4.68 -1.07 -7.64
C LEU A 101 -5.83 -0.20 -7.14
N THR A 102 -6.34 -0.55 -5.96
CA THR A 102 -7.29 0.28 -5.21
C THR A 102 -6.60 1.48 -4.57
N ASP A 103 -7.36 2.51 -4.20
CA ASP A 103 -6.82 3.67 -3.48
C ASP A 103 -6.06 3.26 -2.22
N ALA A 104 -6.59 2.32 -1.43
CA ALA A 104 -5.94 1.86 -0.20
C ALA A 104 -4.58 1.17 -0.47
N GLU A 105 -4.46 0.44 -1.58
CA GLU A 105 -3.20 -0.19 -1.99
C GLU A 105 -2.19 0.84 -2.49
N ILE A 106 -2.65 1.88 -3.19
CA ILE A 106 -1.80 2.99 -3.63
C ILE A 106 -1.30 3.79 -2.43
N GLU A 107 -2.14 4.10 -1.44
CA GLU A 107 -1.72 4.76 -0.20
C GLU A 107 -0.73 3.89 0.59
N ALA A 108 -0.93 2.57 0.61
CA ALA A 108 0.03 1.65 1.23
C ALA A 108 1.39 1.65 0.52
N LEU A 109 1.41 1.74 -0.81
CA LEU A 109 2.64 1.91 -1.59
C LEU A 109 3.33 3.23 -1.25
N VAL A 110 2.60 4.36 -1.24
CA VAL A 110 3.15 5.66 -0.84
C VAL A 110 3.79 5.58 0.54
N GLY A 111 3.08 5.01 1.51
CA GLY A 111 3.59 4.79 2.86
C GLY A 111 4.85 3.93 2.89
N TYR A 112 4.93 2.88 2.07
CA TYR A 112 6.13 2.06 1.97
C TYR A 112 7.31 2.81 1.34
N LEU A 113 7.08 3.62 0.30
CA LEU A 113 8.13 4.46 -0.28
C LEU A 113 8.69 5.47 0.74
N ARG A 114 7.85 5.97 1.65
CA ARG A 114 8.29 6.83 2.77
C ARG A 114 9.14 6.08 3.80
N GLN A 115 8.87 4.79 4.01
CA GLN A 115 9.72 3.95 4.85
C GLN A 115 11.09 3.71 4.21
N LEU A 116 11.16 3.52 2.89
CA LEU A 116 12.43 3.33 2.17
C LEU A 116 13.35 4.56 2.27
N CYS A 117 12.81 5.77 2.10
CA CYS A 117 13.60 7.01 2.25
C CYS A 117 13.81 7.44 3.70
N ASN A 118 13.12 6.82 4.67
CA ASN A 118 12.98 7.31 6.03
C ASN A 118 12.64 8.81 6.10
N CYS A 119 11.63 9.24 5.33
CA CYS A 119 11.28 10.64 5.13
C CYS A 119 9.77 10.87 5.16
N THR A 120 9.33 12.11 5.39
CA THR A 120 7.90 12.48 5.41
C THR A 120 7.43 13.15 4.12
N GLY A 121 8.34 13.40 3.18
CA GLY A 121 8.02 14.10 1.94
C GLY A 121 7.80 15.60 2.09
N LYS A 122 7.53 16.25 0.95
CA LYS A 122 7.22 17.67 0.90
C LYS A 122 5.83 17.88 1.50
N THR A 123 5.79 18.55 2.65
CA THR A 123 4.55 19.12 3.18
C THR A 123 4.12 20.27 2.28
N GLY A 124 2.92 20.16 1.71
CA GLY A 124 2.28 21.23 0.94
C GLY A 124 1.91 22.42 1.81
#